data_AF-A0A7K2XI17-F1
#
_entry.id   AF-A0A7K2XI17-F1
#
_cell.length_a   1.000
_cell.length_b   1.000
_cell.length_c   1.000
_cell.angle_alpha   90.00
_cell.angle_beta   90.00
_cell.angle_gamma   90.00
#
_symmetry.space_group_name_H-M   'P 1'
#
loop_
_entity.id
_entity.type
_entity.pdbx_description
1 polymer ?
#
loop_
_entity_poly.entity_id
_entity_poly.type
_entity_poly.pdbx_seq_one_letter_code
_entity_poly.pdbx_strand_id
1 'polypeptide(L)'
;MTAVDTAPAPSFGAFVADSAAAGRLVVQPRMGFGDPGRMRAGLARTRAATAHTVGTLTVDSYTRVGDLAAARAAVAEGASLNGYPIATHPPDTTRDLLEGLHDEAFPVQVRHGSARPGTIVRALTAAGLTATEGGPVSYCLPYGRTPLRESVEAWARACDLFATTARPGTTPHLESFGGCLLGQLCPPGLLVATSVLECLFFAQYGLRSVSLSYAQQ
;
A
#
# COMPACT_ATOMS: atom_id res chain seq x y z
N MET A 1 3.66 8.94 37.00
CA MET A 1 3.15 8.69 35.63
C MET A 1 4.34 8.23 34.82
N THR A 2 4.59 6.92 34.80
CA THR A 2 5.70 6.32 34.06
C THR A 2 5.46 6.56 32.58
N ALA A 3 6.40 7.23 31.91
CA ALA A 3 6.39 7.31 30.45
C ALA A 3 6.37 5.89 29.92
N VAL A 4 5.28 5.52 29.25
CA VAL A 4 5.26 4.31 28.44
C VAL A 4 6.26 4.60 27.33
N ASP A 5 7.39 3.92 27.39
CA ASP A 5 8.38 3.89 26.32
C ASP A 5 7.74 3.18 25.14
N THR A 6 6.91 3.90 24.39
CA THR A 6 6.28 3.38 23.19
C THR A 6 7.37 3.30 22.14
N ALA A 7 7.78 2.08 21.81
CA ALA A 7 8.65 1.83 20.67
C ALA A 7 8.19 2.67 19.45
N PRO A 8 9.11 3.27 18.69
CA PRO A 8 8.77 4.06 17.53
C PRO A 8 7.84 3.29 16.59
N ALA A 9 6.87 3.99 16.01
CA ALA A 9 5.96 3.35 15.07
C ALA A 9 6.72 2.93 13.79
N PRO A 10 6.41 1.77 13.19
CA PRO A 10 7.10 1.31 11.99
C PRO A 10 6.99 2.33 10.85
N SER A 11 8.14 2.62 10.21
CA SER A 11 8.22 3.53 9.07
C SER A 11 8.80 2.81 7.86
N PHE A 12 7.95 2.57 6.86
CA PHE A 12 8.36 1.90 5.62
C PHE A 12 9.45 2.69 4.89
N GLY A 13 9.28 4.00 4.76
CA GLY A 13 10.24 4.87 4.09
C GLY A 13 11.59 4.93 4.79
N ALA A 14 11.61 5.00 6.12
CA ALA A 14 12.85 4.98 6.89
C ALA A 14 13.56 3.62 6.75
N PHE A 15 12.82 2.52 6.88
CA PHE A 15 13.38 1.17 6.70
C PHE A 15 14.06 1.00 5.34
N VAL A 16 13.44 1.48 4.26
CA VAL A 16 14.02 1.41 2.91
C VAL A 16 15.25 2.31 2.80
N ALA A 17 15.20 3.54 3.32
CA ALA A 17 16.33 4.47 3.29
C ALA A 17 17.54 3.95 4.09
N ASP A 18 17.30 3.44 5.30
CA ASP A 18 18.35 2.89 6.17
C ASP A 18 18.96 1.62 5.59
N SER A 19 18.14 0.78 4.94
CA SER A 19 18.61 -0.40 4.23
C SER A 19 19.50 -0.03 3.04
N ALA A 20 19.10 0.97 2.25
CA ALA A 20 19.89 1.48 1.13
C ALA A 20 21.21 2.10 1.60
N ALA A 21 21.19 2.90 2.67
CA ALA A 21 22.39 3.50 3.27
C ALA A 21 23.38 2.42 3.77
N ALA A 22 22.86 1.28 4.22
CA ALA A 22 23.65 0.11 4.62
C ALA A 22 24.01 -0.84 3.46
N GLY A 23 23.70 -0.47 2.19
CA GLY A 23 23.99 -1.30 1.03
C GLY A 23 23.16 -2.59 0.93
N ARG A 24 22.01 -2.66 1.60
CA ARG A 24 21.10 -3.82 1.58
C ARG A 24 19.93 -3.59 0.65
N LEU A 25 19.72 -4.51 -0.28
CA LEU A 25 18.51 -4.54 -1.11
C LEU A 25 17.32 -5.03 -0.28
N VAL A 26 16.25 -4.24 -0.26
CA VAL A 26 14.95 -4.66 0.28
C VAL A 26 14.17 -5.41 -0.79
N VAL A 27 13.65 -6.59 -0.45
CA VAL A 27 12.85 -7.43 -1.34
C VAL A 27 11.40 -7.49 -0.85
N GLN A 28 10.46 -7.16 -1.73
CA GLN A 28 9.04 -7.16 -1.38
C GLN A 28 8.24 -8.06 -2.34
N PRO A 29 7.72 -9.21 -1.89
CA PRO A 29 6.83 -10.02 -2.71
C PRO A 29 5.44 -9.39 -2.79
N ARG A 30 4.70 -9.66 -3.87
CA ARG A 30 3.24 -9.44 -3.91
C ARG A 30 2.51 -10.65 -3.34
N MET A 31 1.62 -10.40 -2.38
CA MET A 31 0.86 -11.44 -1.69
C MET A 31 -0.44 -10.86 -1.12
N GLY A 32 -1.54 -11.59 -1.28
CA GLY A 32 -2.83 -11.24 -0.71
C GLY A 32 -3.73 -12.48 -0.67
N PHE A 33 -4.35 -12.75 0.47
CA PHE A 33 -5.29 -13.86 0.67
C PHE A 33 -6.56 -13.34 1.33
N GLY A 34 -7.72 -13.86 0.95
CA GLY A 34 -9.00 -13.47 1.56
C GLY A 34 -9.10 -13.84 3.06
N ASP A 35 -8.59 -15.02 3.40
CA ASP A 35 -8.56 -15.55 4.77
C ASP A 35 -7.45 -14.88 5.61
N PRO A 36 -7.78 -14.25 6.76
CA PRO A 36 -6.80 -13.58 7.63
C PRO A 36 -5.72 -14.51 8.18
N GLY A 37 -6.07 -15.77 8.51
CA GLY A 37 -5.12 -16.74 9.05
C GLY A 37 -4.03 -17.09 8.04
N ARG A 38 -4.44 -17.39 6.80
CA ARG A 38 -3.54 -17.64 5.67
C ARG A 38 -2.73 -16.40 5.30
N MET A 39 -3.33 -15.21 5.37
CA MET A 39 -2.63 -13.94 5.14
C MET A 39 -1.52 -13.73 6.18
N ARG A 40 -1.81 -13.97 7.47
CA ARG A 40 -0.82 -13.90 8.57
C ARG A 40 0.31 -14.90 8.38
N ALA A 41 -0.03 -16.16 8.08
CA ALA A 41 0.96 -17.21 7.84
C ALA A 41 1.89 -16.84 6.66
N GLY A 42 1.35 -16.26 5.59
CA GLY A 42 2.14 -15.74 4.48
C GLY A 42 3.11 -14.64 4.89
N LEU A 43 2.65 -13.65 5.68
CA LEU A 43 3.52 -12.57 6.17
C LEU A 43 4.65 -13.09 7.06
N ALA A 44 4.34 -14.02 7.97
CA ALA A 44 5.34 -14.65 8.83
C ALA A 44 6.40 -15.42 8.02
N ARG A 45 5.99 -16.10 6.94
CA ARG A 45 6.92 -16.79 6.03
C ARG A 45 7.78 -15.81 5.23
N THR A 46 7.23 -14.68 4.78
CA THR A 46 8.01 -13.63 4.12
C THR A 46 9.05 -13.05 5.08
N ARG A 47 8.66 -12.72 6.32
CA ARG A 47 9.56 -12.22 7.36
C ARG A 47 10.71 -13.17 7.67
N ALA A 48 10.43 -14.49 7.65
CA ALA A 48 11.42 -15.53 7.91
C ALA A 48 12.27 -15.92 6.68
N ALA A 49 12.06 -15.27 5.52
CA ALA A 49 12.85 -15.55 4.33
C ALA A 49 14.31 -15.12 4.51
N THR A 50 15.23 -15.79 3.80
CA THR A 50 16.67 -15.46 3.84
C THR A 50 16.96 -14.05 3.30
N ALA A 51 16.09 -13.51 2.44
CA ALA A 51 16.23 -12.16 1.90
C ALA A 51 15.86 -11.09 2.94
N HIS A 52 16.40 -9.88 2.78
CA HIS A 52 16.01 -8.72 3.59
C HIS A 52 14.64 -8.20 3.09
N THR A 53 13.56 -8.59 3.75
CA THR A 53 12.20 -8.44 3.21
C THR A 53 11.34 -7.41 3.94
N VAL A 54 10.29 -6.96 3.26
CA VAL A 54 9.14 -6.24 3.84
C VAL A 54 7.83 -6.95 3.47
N GLY A 55 6.77 -6.69 4.24
CA GLY A 55 5.48 -7.32 4.04
C GLY A 55 4.59 -6.61 3.03
N THR A 56 3.63 -7.35 2.47
CA THR A 56 2.64 -6.82 1.53
C THR A 56 1.25 -7.33 1.86
N LEU A 57 0.27 -6.43 1.84
CA LEU A 57 -1.15 -6.76 1.69
C LEU A 57 -1.61 -6.34 0.30
N THR A 58 -1.69 -7.29 -0.63
CA THR A 58 -2.23 -7.04 -1.97
C THR A 58 -3.75 -7.07 -1.88
N VAL A 59 -4.40 -5.93 -2.14
CA VAL A 59 -5.87 -5.76 -2.00
C VAL A 59 -6.63 -6.57 -3.06
N ASP A 60 -7.80 -7.12 -2.75
CA ASP A 60 -8.64 -7.85 -3.71
C ASP A 60 -9.22 -6.96 -4.83
N SER A 61 -9.59 -7.56 -5.97
CA SER A 61 -10.08 -6.82 -7.12
C SER A 61 -11.43 -6.13 -6.92
N TYR A 62 -12.33 -6.64 -6.08
CA TYR A 62 -13.62 -5.99 -5.81
C TYR A 62 -13.39 -4.68 -5.05
N THR A 63 -12.55 -4.71 -4.02
CA THR A 63 -12.15 -3.50 -3.29
C THR A 63 -11.45 -2.49 -4.21
N ARG A 64 -10.59 -2.94 -5.14
CA ARG A 64 -9.90 -2.05 -6.10
C ARG A 64 -10.86 -1.23 -6.95
N VAL A 65 -12.00 -1.81 -7.35
CA VAL A 65 -13.03 -1.14 -8.16
C VAL A 65 -14.14 -0.50 -7.32
N GLY A 66 -14.08 -0.61 -6.00
CA GLY A 66 -15.06 -0.03 -5.07
C GLY A 66 -16.32 -0.88 -4.85
N ASP A 67 -16.35 -2.11 -5.35
CA ASP A 67 -17.49 -3.03 -5.17
C ASP A 67 -17.39 -3.78 -3.83
N LEU A 68 -17.58 -3.04 -2.73
CA LEU A 68 -17.53 -3.63 -1.39
C LEU A 68 -18.68 -4.60 -1.12
N ALA A 69 -19.76 -4.53 -1.89
CA ALA A 69 -20.88 -5.46 -1.75
C ALA A 69 -20.47 -6.85 -2.27
N ALA A 70 -19.86 -6.93 -3.45
CA ALA A 70 -19.31 -8.18 -3.96
C ALA A 70 -18.17 -8.72 -3.08
N ALA A 71 -17.30 -7.84 -2.56
CA ALA A 71 -16.25 -8.24 -1.63
C ALA A 71 -16.83 -8.89 -0.35
N ARG A 72 -17.89 -8.29 0.23
CA ARG A 72 -18.60 -8.86 1.40
C ARG A 72 -19.26 -10.20 1.10
N ALA A 73 -19.94 -10.31 -0.04
CA ALA A 73 -20.59 -11.56 -0.45
C ALA A 73 -19.54 -12.68 -0.60
N ALA A 74 -18.43 -12.39 -1.30
CA ALA A 74 -17.35 -13.35 -1.50
C ALA A 74 -16.72 -13.80 -0.17
N VAL A 75 -16.51 -12.89 0.79
CA VAL A 75 -16.03 -13.26 2.14
C VAL A 75 -17.03 -14.13 2.88
N ALA A 76 -18.32 -13.79 2.84
CA ALA A 76 -19.37 -14.55 3.52
C ALA A 76 -19.55 -15.97 2.95
N GLU A 77 -19.35 -16.13 1.64
CA GLU A 77 -19.42 -17.42 0.94
C GLU A 77 -18.12 -18.24 1.05
N GLY A 78 -17.05 -17.68 1.62
CA GLY A 78 -15.73 -18.32 1.66
C GLY A 78 -15.09 -18.46 0.27
N ALA A 79 -15.48 -17.62 -0.69
CA ALA A 79 -14.96 -17.64 -2.05
C ALA A 79 -13.49 -17.22 -2.11
N SER A 80 -12.76 -17.75 -3.10
CA SER A 80 -11.36 -17.40 -3.30
C SER A 80 -11.21 -15.99 -3.88
N LEU A 81 -10.69 -15.06 -3.07
CA LEU A 81 -10.29 -13.73 -3.51
C LEU A 81 -8.83 -13.72 -4.02
N ASN A 82 -8.56 -12.86 -5.00
CA ASN A 82 -7.21 -12.63 -5.54
C ASN A 82 -6.37 -11.64 -4.69
N GLY A 83 -6.83 -11.34 -3.48
CA GLY A 83 -6.19 -10.40 -2.56
C GLY A 83 -6.87 -10.36 -1.19
N TYR A 84 -6.30 -9.56 -0.29
CA TYR A 84 -6.81 -9.32 1.05
C TYR A 84 -7.89 -8.23 1.03
N PRO A 85 -9.11 -8.50 1.52
CA PRO A 85 -10.22 -7.55 1.46
C PRO A 85 -10.19 -6.61 2.67
N ILE A 86 -9.14 -5.78 2.74
CA ILE A 86 -8.83 -4.88 3.86
C ILE A 86 -9.99 -3.94 4.23
N ALA A 87 -10.78 -3.51 3.25
CA ALA A 87 -11.91 -2.61 3.45
C ALA A 87 -13.23 -3.33 3.78
N THR A 88 -13.22 -4.66 3.73
CA THR A 88 -14.38 -5.51 4.03
C THR A 88 -14.29 -6.08 5.44
N HIS A 89 -13.10 -6.52 5.85
CA HIS A 89 -12.86 -6.98 7.21
C HIS A 89 -12.98 -5.82 8.21
N PRO A 90 -13.44 -6.07 9.44
CA PRO A 90 -13.31 -5.12 10.53
C PRO A 90 -11.84 -4.70 10.73
N PRO A 91 -11.55 -3.44 11.13
CA PRO A 91 -10.18 -3.00 11.35
C PRO A 91 -9.40 -3.86 12.35
N ASP A 92 -10.06 -4.37 13.40
CA ASP A 92 -9.45 -5.29 14.39
C ASP A 92 -8.89 -6.55 13.75
N THR A 93 -9.60 -7.15 12.79
CA THR A 93 -9.12 -8.34 12.08
C THR A 93 -7.77 -8.09 11.40
N THR A 94 -7.57 -6.89 10.84
CA THR A 94 -6.28 -6.53 10.23
C THR A 94 -5.22 -6.21 11.29
N ARG A 95 -5.60 -5.65 12.45
CA ARG A 95 -4.66 -5.44 13.57
C ARG A 95 -4.17 -6.78 14.13
N ASP A 96 -5.06 -7.71 14.41
CA ASP A 96 -4.75 -9.04 14.95
C ASP A 96 -3.86 -9.83 13.97
N LEU A 97 -4.17 -9.74 12.67
CA LEU A 97 -3.32 -10.26 11.58
C LEU A 97 -1.88 -9.74 11.66
N LEU A 98 -1.68 -8.45 11.99
CA LEU A 98 -0.37 -7.78 11.97
C LEU A 98 0.37 -7.86 13.31
N GLU A 99 -0.31 -8.24 14.39
CA GLU A 99 0.24 -8.25 15.75
C GLU A 99 1.52 -9.10 15.83
N GLY A 100 2.62 -8.51 16.32
CA GLY A 100 3.92 -9.17 16.40
C GLY A 100 4.61 -9.43 15.04
N LEU A 101 4.02 -9.00 13.92
CA LEU A 101 4.62 -9.08 12.59
C LEU A 101 5.01 -7.70 12.07
N HIS A 102 4.15 -6.70 12.21
CA HIS A 102 4.41 -5.35 11.72
C HIS A 102 5.18 -4.54 12.77
N ASP A 103 6.50 -4.47 12.62
CA ASP A 103 7.41 -3.70 13.47
C ASP A 103 8.48 -2.97 12.63
N GLU A 104 9.42 -2.30 13.28
CA GLU A 104 10.52 -1.57 12.63
C GLU A 104 11.41 -2.45 11.74
N ALA A 105 11.53 -3.74 12.05
CA ALA A 105 12.34 -4.68 11.29
C ALA A 105 11.56 -5.29 10.10
N PHE A 106 10.22 -5.21 10.13
CA PHE A 106 9.36 -5.75 9.08
C PHE A 106 8.12 -4.85 8.85
N PRO A 107 8.28 -3.69 8.19
CA PRO A 107 7.15 -2.86 7.83
C PRO A 107 6.28 -3.55 6.75
N VAL A 108 4.98 -3.27 6.75
CA VAL A 108 4.00 -3.83 5.82
C VAL A 108 3.38 -2.72 5.00
N GLN A 109 3.30 -2.91 3.68
CA GLN A 109 2.68 -1.97 2.76
C GLN A 109 1.42 -2.56 2.13
N VAL A 110 0.40 -1.71 1.94
CA VAL A 110 -0.79 -2.06 1.17
C VAL A 110 -0.52 -1.79 -0.32
N ARG A 111 -0.63 -2.82 -1.16
CA ARG A 111 -0.42 -2.71 -2.61
C ARG A 111 -1.71 -3.01 -3.35
N HIS A 112 -2.06 -2.22 -4.36
CA HIS A 112 -3.37 -2.35 -5.01
C HIS A 112 -3.34 -1.91 -6.49
N GLY A 113 -4.45 -1.40 -7.01
CA GLY A 113 -4.60 -0.93 -8.38
C GLY A 113 -5.95 -0.25 -8.53
N SER A 114 -6.11 0.90 -7.88
CA SER A 114 -7.40 1.59 -7.74
C SER A 114 -7.30 3.05 -8.16
N ALA A 115 -8.20 3.46 -9.07
CA ALA A 115 -8.36 4.85 -9.46
C ALA A 115 -9.05 5.71 -8.37
N ARG A 116 -9.70 5.07 -7.38
CA ARG A 116 -10.46 5.75 -6.30
C ARG A 116 -10.05 5.18 -4.93
N PRO A 117 -8.83 5.47 -4.45
CA PRO A 117 -8.22 4.74 -3.34
C PRO A 117 -8.78 5.09 -1.95
N GLY A 118 -9.70 6.06 -1.84
CA GLY A 118 -10.12 6.61 -0.55
C GLY A 118 -10.64 5.58 0.45
N THR A 119 -11.34 4.54 0.00
CA THR A 119 -11.79 3.45 0.88
C THR A 119 -10.63 2.59 1.37
N ILE A 120 -9.64 2.31 0.51
CA ILE A 120 -8.44 1.55 0.87
C ILE A 120 -7.60 2.35 1.88
N VAL A 121 -7.41 3.66 1.65
CA VAL A 121 -6.70 4.56 2.58
C VAL A 121 -7.38 4.61 3.94
N ARG A 122 -8.72 4.71 3.99
CA ARG A 122 -9.45 4.64 5.28
C ARG A 122 -9.20 3.32 5.99
N ALA A 123 -9.28 2.20 5.27
CA ALA A 123 -9.12 0.88 5.86
C ALA A 123 -7.70 0.64 6.38
N LEU A 124 -6.67 1.00 5.60
CA LEU A 124 -5.28 0.83 6.03
C LEU A 124 -4.92 1.73 7.22
N THR A 125 -5.38 2.99 7.24
CA THR A 125 -5.14 3.88 8.38
C THR A 125 -5.86 3.38 9.62
N ALA A 126 -7.10 2.89 9.49
CA ALA A 126 -7.83 2.29 10.60
C ALA A 126 -7.13 1.04 11.16
N ALA A 127 -6.48 0.25 10.30
CA ALA A 127 -5.65 -0.88 10.70
C ALA A 127 -4.29 -0.49 11.31
N GLY A 128 -3.92 0.80 11.29
CA GLY A 128 -2.64 1.30 11.81
C GLY A 128 -1.47 1.18 10.83
N LEU A 129 -1.72 0.84 9.57
CA LEU A 129 -0.72 0.81 8.52
C LEU A 129 -0.44 2.23 8.00
N THR A 130 0.80 2.44 7.57
CA THR A 130 1.32 3.77 7.18
C THR A 130 2.00 3.76 5.83
N ALA A 131 1.85 2.70 5.03
CA ALA A 131 2.45 2.61 3.71
C ALA A 131 1.47 2.06 2.67
N THR A 132 1.37 2.72 1.51
CA THR A 132 0.59 2.25 0.37
C THR A 132 1.28 2.56 -0.95
N GLU A 133 0.73 2.08 -2.07
CA GLU A 133 1.22 2.26 -3.44
C GLU A 133 0.14 2.85 -4.34
N GLY A 134 0.54 3.56 -5.39
CA GLY A 134 -0.29 3.90 -6.54
C GLY A 134 -0.11 5.34 -6.98
N GLY A 135 -1.02 5.81 -7.83
CA GLY A 135 -1.06 7.21 -8.24
C GLY A 135 -2.21 7.56 -9.17
N PRO A 136 -2.49 8.87 -9.34
CA PRO A 136 -3.64 9.36 -10.09
C PRO A 136 -3.68 8.94 -11.56
N VAL A 137 -2.52 8.70 -12.17
CA VAL A 137 -2.39 8.25 -13.56
C VAL A 137 -2.12 6.75 -13.60
N SER A 138 -1.13 6.30 -12.83
CA SER A 138 -0.58 4.95 -12.88
C SER A 138 -1.56 3.88 -12.37
N TYR A 139 -2.50 4.23 -11.49
CA TYR A 139 -3.59 3.35 -11.07
C TYR A 139 -4.94 3.66 -11.74
N CYS A 140 -4.97 4.58 -12.71
CA CYS A 140 -6.16 4.90 -13.48
C CYS A 140 -6.12 4.25 -14.86
N LEU A 141 -5.15 4.65 -15.68
CA LEU A 141 -5.07 4.27 -17.09
C LEU A 141 -4.97 2.75 -17.33
N PRO A 142 -4.23 1.96 -16.54
CA PRO A 142 -4.08 0.53 -16.79
C PRO A 142 -5.25 -0.32 -16.26
N TYR A 143 -6.01 0.20 -15.29
CA TYR A 143 -6.84 -0.63 -14.41
C TYR A 143 -8.35 -0.45 -14.61
N GLY A 144 -8.79 0.48 -15.47
CA GLY A 144 -10.22 0.64 -15.67
C GLY A 144 -10.63 1.78 -16.58
N ARG A 145 -11.88 2.19 -16.41
CA ARG A 145 -12.58 3.16 -17.26
C ARG A 145 -12.87 4.48 -16.54
N THR A 146 -12.37 4.66 -15.32
CA THR A 146 -12.55 5.89 -14.56
C THR A 146 -11.94 7.05 -15.33
N PRO A 147 -12.66 8.16 -15.56
CA PRO A 147 -12.08 9.34 -16.19
C PRO A 147 -10.88 9.84 -15.38
N LEU A 148 -9.78 10.19 -16.06
CA LEU A 148 -8.55 10.60 -15.39
C LEU A 148 -8.76 11.77 -14.41
N ARG A 149 -9.62 12.73 -14.77
CA ARG A 149 -9.98 13.86 -13.89
C ARG A 149 -10.57 13.38 -12.56
N GLU A 150 -11.46 12.40 -12.59
CA GLU A 150 -12.06 11.83 -11.38
C GLU A 150 -11.02 11.09 -10.54
N SER A 151 -10.09 10.37 -11.18
CA SER A 151 -8.98 9.71 -10.50
C SER A 151 -8.08 10.74 -9.79
N VAL A 152 -7.67 11.80 -10.49
CA VAL A 152 -6.86 12.89 -9.92
C VAL A 152 -7.53 13.49 -8.69
N GLU A 153 -8.82 13.81 -8.77
CA GLU A 153 -9.58 14.33 -7.63
C GLU A 153 -9.70 13.33 -6.48
N ALA A 154 -9.91 12.04 -6.78
CA ALA A 154 -9.98 10.99 -5.78
C ALA A 154 -8.64 10.77 -5.07
N TRP A 155 -7.53 10.81 -5.81
CA TRP A 155 -6.18 10.72 -5.27
C TRP A 155 -5.78 11.95 -4.47
N ALA A 156 -6.19 13.16 -4.87
CA ALA A 156 -5.96 14.38 -4.10
C ALA A 156 -6.59 14.26 -2.70
N ARG A 157 -7.88 13.89 -2.65
CA ARG A 157 -8.59 13.67 -1.37
C ARG A 157 -7.98 12.53 -0.56
N ALA A 158 -7.49 11.48 -1.21
CA ALA A 158 -6.90 10.34 -0.52
C ALA A 158 -5.50 10.66 0.04
N CYS A 159 -4.68 11.43 -0.67
CA CYS A 159 -3.37 11.88 -0.18
C CYS A 159 -3.54 12.82 1.02
N ASP A 160 -4.45 13.79 0.92
CA ASP A 160 -4.78 14.69 2.02
C ASP A 160 -5.29 13.91 3.25
N LEU A 161 -6.23 12.97 3.05
CA LEU A 161 -6.69 12.08 4.11
C LEU A 161 -5.53 11.29 4.73
N PHE A 162 -4.65 10.71 3.91
CA PHE A 162 -3.56 9.87 4.41
C PHE A 162 -2.53 10.69 5.20
N ALA A 163 -2.22 11.91 4.75
CA ALA A 163 -1.33 12.84 5.42
C ALA A 163 -1.91 13.35 6.75
N THR A 164 -3.20 13.67 6.79
CA THR A 164 -3.85 14.32 7.95
C THR A 164 -4.32 13.33 9.03
N THR A 165 -4.57 12.07 8.68
CA THR A 165 -5.04 11.04 9.62
C THR A 165 -3.92 10.18 10.20
N ALA A 166 -2.67 10.50 9.88
CA ALA A 166 -1.50 9.87 10.47
C ALA A 166 -1.50 10.04 12.00
N ARG A 167 -1.19 8.97 12.73
CA ARG A 167 -1.04 9.05 14.19
C ARG A 167 0.21 9.86 14.53
N PRO A 168 0.25 10.57 15.67
CA PRO A 168 1.48 11.22 16.14
C PRO A 168 2.67 10.25 16.13
N GLY A 169 3.80 10.69 15.60
CA GLY A 169 5.00 9.86 15.47
C GLY A 169 5.04 8.92 14.26
N THR A 170 3.96 8.83 13.46
CA THR A 170 3.96 8.06 12.21
C THR A 170 4.23 8.94 11.00
N THR A 171 4.88 8.40 9.97
CA THR A 171 5.08 9.07 8.68
C THR A 171 4.43 8.24 7.57
N PRO A 172 3.30 8.70 7.00
CA PRO A 172 2.71 8.07 5.83
C PRO A 172 3.70 8.00 4.67
N HIS A 173 3.79 6.82 4.05
CA HIS A 173 4.65 6.54 2.90
C HIS A 173 3.82 6.17 1.67
N LEU A 174 4.08 6.81 0.54
CA LEU A 174 3.41 6.50 -0.72
C LEU A 174 4.41 6.20 -1.84
N GLU A 175 4.33 4.99 -2.39
CA GLU A 175 5.12 4.54 -3.53
C GLU A 175 4.36 4.81 -4.84
N SER A 176 4.98 5.45 -5.84
CA SER A 176 4.41 5.52 -7.19
C SER A 176 4.36 4.12 -7.82
N PHE A 177 3.43 3.85 -8.73
CA PHE A 177 3.44 2.55 -9.42
C PHE A 177 4.39 2.55 -10.61
N GLY A 178 5.44 1.71 -10.54
CA GLY A 178 6.46 1.62 -11.59
C GLY A 178 6.11 0.72 -12.77
N GLY A 179 4.91 0.14 -12.81
CA GLY A 179 4.51 -0.75 -13.91
C GLY A 179 4.35 -0.03 -15.24
N CYS A 180 4.09 -0.79 -16.30
CA CYS A 180 4.21 -0.32 -17.67
C CYS A 180 3.09 0.62 -18.15
N LEU A 181 2.37 1.31 -17.25
CA LEU A 181 1.20 2.15 -17.56
C LEU A 181 0.26 1.46 -18.56
N LEU A 182 0.29 1.86 -19.83
CA LEU A 182 -0.60 1.40 -20.90
C LEU A 182 -0.22 0.06 -21.55
N GLY A 183 0.90 -0.57 -21.17
CA GLY A 183 1.28 -1.88 -21.70
C GLY A 183 2.79 -2.13 -21.74
N GLN A 184 3.17 -3.35 -22.12
CA GLN A 184 4.58 -3.72 -22.29
C GLN A 184 5.27 -2.77 -23.27
N LEU A 185 6.53 -2.42 -22.99
CA LEU A 185 7.39 -1.54 -23.81
C LEU A 185 7.08 -0.03 -23.77
N CYS A 186 6.51 0.49 -22.68
CA CYS A 186 6.43 1.93 -22.48
C CYS A 186 7.84 2.56 -22.44
N PRO A 187 8.09 3.67 -23.16
CA PRO A 187 9.39 4.33 -23.15
C PRO A 187 9.87 4.65 -21.72
N PRO A 188 11.12 4.33 -21.35
CA PRO A 188 11.65 4.60 -20.01
C PRO A 188 11.45 6.04 -19.55
N GLY A 189 11.66 7.01 -20.44
CA GLY A 189 11.47 8.43 -20.15
C GLY A 189 10.03 8.78 -19.75
N LEU A 190 9.03 8.12 -20.34
CA LEU A 190 7.62 8.30 -19.98
C LEU A 190 7.33 7.73 -18.59
N LEU A 191 7.87 6.55 -18.27
CA LEU A 191 7.71 5.93 -16.95
C LEU A 191 8.35 6.78 -15.85
N VAL A 192 9.59 7.24 -16.08
CA VAL A 192 10.30 8.13 -15.15
C VAL A 192 9.55 9.45 -14.97
N ALA A 193 9.13 10.10 -16.06
CA ALA A 193 8.37 11.35 -15.98
C ALA A 193 7.07 11.18 -15.21
N THR A 194 6.34 10.09 -15.43
CA THR A 194 5.10 9.79 -14.71
C THR A 194 5.36 9.59 -13.22
N SER A 195 6.34 8.77 -12.83
CA SER A 195 6.69 8.55 -11.42
C SER A 195 7.11 9.85 -10.71
N VAL A 196 7.88 10.72 -11.38
CA VAL A 196 8.27 12.03 -10.83
C VAL A 196 7.04 12.93 -10.63
N LEU A 197 6.17 13.04 -11.64
CA LEU A 197 4.96 13.87 -11.55
C LEU A 197 4.00 13.40 -10.46
N GLU A 198 3.81 12.09 -10.31
CA GLU A 198 2.99 11.53 -9.24
C GLU A 198 3.60 11.78 -7.85
N CYS A 199 4.92 11.67 -7.70
CA CYS A 199 5.57 11.99 -6.42
C CYS A 199 5.49 13.48 -6.06
N LEU A 200 5.62 14.37 -7.05
CA LEU A 200 5.37 15.81 -6.83
C LEU A 200 3.92 16.07 -6.41
N PHE A 201 2.96 15.39 -7.04
CA PHE A 201 1.56 15.45 -6.64
C PHE A 201 1.38 14.99 -5.18
N PHE A 202 1.97 13.86 -4.77
CA PHE A 202 1.90 13.38 -3.39
C PHE A 202 2.45 14.41 -2.40
N ALA A 203 3.60 15.00 -2.71
CA ALA A 203 4.22 16.04 -1.88
C ALA A 203 3.35 17.29 -1.76
N GLN A 204 2.70 17.71 -2.86
CA GLN A 204 1.78 18.84 -2.87
C GLN A 204 0.57 18.60 -1.93
N TYR A 205 0.14 17.35 -1.76
CA TYR A 205 -0.94 16.96 -0.85
C TYR A 205 -0.43 16.47 0.52
N GLY A 206 0.75 16.93 0.95
CA GLY A 206 1.22 16.82 2.33
C GLY A 206 2.00 15.55 2.67
N LEU A 207 2.23 14.65 1.71
CA LEU A 207 3.05 13.45 1.96
C LEU A 207 4.54 13.80 1.96
N ARG A 208 5.26 13.37 3.01
CA ARG A 208 6.69 13.68 3.21
C ARG A 208 7.62 12.50 3.01
N SER A 209 7.07 11.32 2.75
CA SER A 209 7.83 10.11 2.44
C SER A 209 7.23 9.46 1.20
N VAL A 210 8.05 9.35 0.14
CA VAL A 210 7.63 8.78 -1.14
C VAL A 210 8.72 7.88 -1.72
N SER A 211 8.31 6.88 -2.49
CA SER A 211 9.19 6.04 -3.31
C SER A 211 8.87 6.22 -4.78
N LEU A 212 9.90 6.45 -5.60
CA LEU A 212 9.76 6.52 -7.05
C LEU A 212 10.06 5.15 -7.63
N SER A 213 9.06 4.57 -8.30
CA SER A 213 9.19 3.23 -8.87
C SER A 213 9.51 3.25 -10.35
N TYR A 214 10.25 2.23 -10.78
CA TYR A 214 10.60 1.96 -12.16
C TYR A 214 10.62 0.43 -12.40
N ALA A 215 9.94 -0.04 -13.45
CA ALA A 215 10.02 -1.43 -13.88
C ALA A 215 11.12 -1.61 -14.93
N GLN A 216 11.90 -2.68 -14.75
CA GLN A 216 12.83 -3.17 -15.76
C GLN A 216 12.14 -3.33 -17.11
N GLN A 217 12.79 -2.84 -18.18
CA GLN A 217 12.36 -3.02 -19.56
C GLN A 217 13.02 -4.23 -20.20
#